data_AF-A0A924B369-F1
#
_entry.id   AF-A0A924B369-F1
#
_cell.length_a   1.000
_cell.length_b   1.000
_cell.length_c   1.000
_cell.angle_alpha   90.00
_cell.angle_beta   90.00
_cell.angle_gamma   90.00
#
_symmetry.space_group_name_H-M   'P 1'
#
loop_
_entity.id
_entity.type
_entity.pdbx_description
1 polymer ?
#
loop_
_entity_poly.entity_id
_entity_poly.type
_entity_poly.pdbx_seq_one_letter_code
_entity_poly.pdbx_strand_id
1 'polypeptide(L)'
;MKTKNLALSALLVLAGSIAFAQTPGQIDNQEVQTDRQKVELDQKKVKEDKEKLNADRKVRNQDQQAVNADKSKLRNDVKSGASADQIANDKSALQNDRKTRNTEQGVVNSDKKELKQDRKERHEDRKELKKDKRKRKANH
;
A
#
# COMPACT_ATOMS: atom_id res chain seq x y z
N MET A 1 15.90 -19.51 47.95
CA MET A 1 17.21 -20.12 47.62
C MET A 1 17.11 -21.62 47.88
N LYS A 2 17.23 -22.46 46.86
CA LYS A 2 17.31 -23.92 47.02
C LYS A 2 18.50 -24.43 46.20
N THR A 3 19.32 -25.22 46.86
CA THR A 3 20.68 -25.62 46.50
C THR A 3 20.73 -26.86 45.61
N LYS A 4 21.70 -26.81 44.70
CA LYS A 4 22.64 -27.87 44.24
C LYS A 4 22.08 -29.27 43.97
N ASN A 5 22.29 -29.74 42.74
CA ASN A 5 22.79 -31.09 42.48
C ASN A 5 23.86 -31.03 41.39
N LEU A 6 25.04 -31.51 41.75
CA LEU A 6 26.23 -31.69 40.94
C LEU A 6 26.20 -33.13 40.43
N ALA A 7 26.29 -33.36 39.11
CA ALA A 7 26.60 -34.68 38.57
C ALA A 7 27.63 -34.51 37.45
N LEU A 8 28.84 -34.97 37.76
CA LEU A 8 29.97 -35.10 36.85
C LEU A 8 29.76 -36.33 35.94
N SER A 9 30.30 -36.23 34.73
CA SER A 9 31.06 -37.26 33.99
C SER A 9 30.53 -37.73 32.63
N ALA A 10 31.19 -37.17 31.60
CA ALA A 10 31.82 -37.76 30.43
C ALA A 10 31.06 -38.77 29.55
N LEU A 11 30.89 -38.39 28.28
CA LEU A 11 31.31 -39.26 27.18
C LEU A 11 31.67 -38.45 25.92
N LEU A 12 32.86 -38.74 25.42
CA LEU A 12 33.48 -38.22 24.21
C LEU A 12 32.79 -38.83 22.98
N VAL A 13 32.27 -38.03 22.06
CA VAL A 13 31.99 -38.49 20.68
C VAL A 13 32.64 -37.53 19.70
N LEU A 14 33.59 -38.10 18.96
CA LEU A 14 34.25 -37.55 17.80
C LEU A 14 33.27 -37.27 16.65
N ALA A 15 33.74 -36.38 15.78
CA ALA A 15 33.48 -36.33 14.35
C ALA A 15 32.25 -35.55 13.89
N GLY A 16 32.53 -34.65 12.94
CA GLY A 16 31.52 -34.03 12.10
C GLY A 16 31.48 -32.51 12.22
N SER A 17 32.58 -31.82 11.91
CA SER A 17 32.45 -30.47 11.35
C SER A 17 31.69 -30.63 10.03
N ILE A 18 30.36 -30.60 10.06
CA ILE A 18 29.57 -30.44 8.83
C ILE A 18 29.75 -28.97 8.45
N ALA A 19 30.86 -28.69 7.78
CA ALA A 19 30.95 -27.53 6.94
C ALA A 19 29.88 -27.72 5.86
N PHE A 20 28.69 -27.16 6.09
CA PHE A 20 27.74 -26.94 5.01
C PHE A 20 28.41 -25.98 4.04
N ALA A 21 29.09 -26.54 3.05
CA ALA A 21 29.48 -25.81 1.87
C ALA A 21 28.19 -25.33 1.21
N GLN A 22 27.82 -24.07 1.46
CA GLN A 22 26.91 -23.35 0.57
C GLN A 22 27.60 -23.32 -0.78
N THR A 23 27.30 -24.27 -1.66
CA THR A 23 27.75 -24.24 -3.04
C THR A 23 27.16 -22.97 -3.66
N PRO A 24 27.98 -21.97 -4.03
CA PRO A 24 27.46 -20.79 -4.70
C PRO A 24 27.04 -21.22 -6.10
N GLY A 25 25.75 -21.46 -6.32
CA GLY A 25 25.26 -21.85 -7.63
C GLY A 25 23.89 -22.52 -7.70
N GLN A 26 23.41 -23.20 -6.66
CA GLN A 26 22.06 -23.77 -6.68
C GLN A 26 21.04 -22.75 -6.16
N ILE A 27 20.31 -22.10 -7.07
CA ILE A 27 19.00 -21.52 -6.73
C ILE A 27 18.09 -22.69 -6.40
N ASP A 28 17.76 -22.81 -5.13
CA ASP A 28 16.87 -23.85 -4.63
C ASP A 28 15.42 -23.54 -5.05
N ASN A 29 14.55 -24.57 -5.01
CA ASN A 29 13.13 -24.36 -5.28
C ASN A 29 12.47 -23.43 -4.23
N GLN A 30 13.14 -23.20 -3.10
CA GLN A 30 12.66 -22.40 -1.97
C GLN A 30 12.76 -20.90 -2.26
N GLU A 31 13.82 -20.43 -2.92
CA GLU A 31 13.98 -19.03 -3.37
C GLU A 31 12.91 -18.67 -4.41
N VAL A 32 12.71 -19.53 -5.42
CA VAL A 32 11.64 -19.35 -6.42
C VAL A 32 10.25 -19.38 -5.79
N GLN A 33 10.03 -20.19 -4.76
CA GLN A 33 8.77 -20.24 -4.02
C GLN A 33 8.55 -18.96 -3.22
N THR A 34 9.60 -18.49 -2.52
CA THR A 34 9.57 -17.26 -1.73
C THR A 34 9.23 -16.06 -2.61
N ASP A 35 9.89 -15.91 -3.75
CA ASP A 35 9.61 -14.81 -4.67
C ASP A 35 8.20 -14.87 -5.28
N ARG A 36 7.64 -16.07 -5.49
CA ARG A 36 6.23 -16.19 -5.88
C ARG A 36 5.30 -15.67 -4.79
N GLN A 37 5.57 -16.01 -3.54
CA GLN A 37 4.78 -15.55 -2.40
C GLN A 37 4.85 -14.02 -2.27
N LYS A 38 6.04 -13.41 -2.39
CA LYS A 38 6.16 -11.95 -2.38
C LYS A 38 5.34 -11.28 -3.49
N VAL A 39 5.46 -11.78 -4.73
CA VAL A 39 4.67 -11.29 -5.88
C VAL A 39 3.16 -11.41 -5.63
N GLU A 40 2.71 -12.47 -4.96
CA GLU A 40 1.30 -12.66 -4.60
C GLU A 40 0.84 -11.67 -3.53
N LEU A 41 1.64 -11.46 -2.49
CA LEU A 41 1.38 -10.47 -1.45
C LEU A 41 1.28 -9.05 -2.05
N ASP A 42 2.20 -8.68 -2.93
CA ASP A 42 2.20 -7.38 -3.61
C ASP A 42 1.05 -7.21 -4.63
N GLN A 43 0.51 -8.32 -5.15
CA GLN A 43 -0.73 -8.27 -5.92
C GLN A 43 -1.93 -7.97 -5.02
N LYS A 44 -1.98 -8.60 -3.85
CA LYS A 44 -3.04 -8.37 -2.86
C LYS A 44 -3.04 -6.92 -2.37
N LYS A 45 -1.88 -6.38 -1.96
CA LYS A 45 -1.79 -4.98 -1.53
C LYS A 45 -2.28 -4.00 -2.60
N VAL A 46 -1.87 -4.19 -3.86
CA VAL A 46 -2.37 -3.33 -4.95
C VAL A 46 -3.84 -3.47 -5.25
N LYS A 47 -4.43 -4.63 -4.98
CA LYS A 47 -5.88 -4.76 -5.03
C LYS A 47 -6.52 -3.90 -3.93
N GLU A 48 -6.03 -4.01 -2.71
CA GLU A 48 -6.50 -3.24 -1.54
C GLU A 48 -6.35 -1.72 -1.77
N ASP A 49 -5.19 -1.25 -2.22
CA ASP A 49 -4.94 0.15 -2.56
C ASP A 49 -5.88 0.69 -3.64
N LYS A 50 -6.21 -0.14 -4.63
CA LYS A 50 -7.18 0.25 -5.67
C LYS A 50 -8.59 0.38 -5.11
N GLU A 51 -8.98 -0.52 -4.22
CA GLU A 51 -10.29 -0.47 -3.56
C GLU A 51 -10.41 0.79 -2.69
N LYS A 52 -9.39 1.07 -1.88
CA LYS A 52 -9.28 2.30 -1.07
C LYS A 52 -9.33 3.56 -1.93
N LEU A 53 -8.50 3.64 -2.98
CA LEU A 53 -8.49 4.76 -3.91
C LEU A 53 -9.85 4.98 -4.60
N ASN A 54 -10.59 3.91 -4.88
CA ASN A 54 -11.92 4.01 -5.47
C ASN A 54 -12.94 4.54 -4.45
N ALA A 55 -12.86 4.12 -3.18
CA ALA A 55 -13.67 4.65 -2.11
C ALA A 55 -13.43 6.16 -1.92
N ASP A 56 -12.17 6.59 -1.83
CA ASP A 56 -11.82 8.00 -1.63
C ASP A 56 -12.23 8.87 -2.82
N ARG A 57 -12.14 8.33 -4.04
CA ARG A 57 -12.67 9.01 -5.23
C ARG A 57 -14.18 9.21 -5.14
N LYS A 58 -14.92 8.25 -4.59
CA LYS A 58 -16.37 8.37 -4.41
C LYS A 58 -16.69 9.50 -3.44
N VAL A 59 -16.01 9.56 -2.29
CA VAL A 59 -16.18 10.63 -1.30
C VAL A 59 -15.84 11.99 -1.93
N ARG A 60 -14.67 12.14 -2.53
CA ARG A 60 -14.25 13.36 -3.25
C ARG A 60 -15.28 13.79 -4.30
N ASN A 61 -15.87 12.83 -5.02
CA ASN A 61 -16.90 13.13 -6.02
C ASN A 61 -18.21 13.63 -5.40
N GLN A 62 -18.60 13.11 -4.23
CA GLN A 62 -19.76 13.60 -3.48
C GLN A 62 -19.54 15.06 -3.04
N ASP A 63 -18.36 15.38 -2.50
CA ASP A 63 -18.02 16.77 -2.17
C ASP A 63 -18.01 17.68 -3.40
N GLN A 64 -17.56 17.15 -4.54
CA GLN A 64 -17.60 17.90 -5.79
C GLN A 64 -19.04 18.18 -6.24
N GLN A 65 -20.00 17.28 -5.95
CA GLN A 65 -21.42 17.52 -6.22
C GLN A 65 -21.97 18.60 -5.29
N ALA A 66 -21.59 18.60 -4.00
CA ALA A 66 -21.97 19.63 -3.04
C ALA A 66 -21.48 21.02 -3.49
N VAL A 67 -20.20 21.14 -3.86
CA VAL A 67 -19.63 22.36 -4.48
C VAL A 67 -20.44 22.83 -5.70
N ASN A 68 -20.90 21.90 -6.54
CA ASN A 68 -21.66 22.26 -7.72
C ASN A 68 -23.08 22.73 -7.38
N ALA A 69 -23.72 22.12 -6.39
CA ALA A 69 -25.02 22.53 -5.88
C ALA A 69 -24.95 23.95 -5.28
N ASP A 70 -23.97 24.22 -4.43
CA ASP A 70 -23.75 25.54 -3.82
C ASP A 70 -23.44 26.61 -4.87
N LYS A 71 -22.64 26.29 -5.89
CA LYS A 71 -22.43 27.20 -7.03
C LYS A 71 -23.72 27.53 -7.77
N SER A 72 -24.58 26.53 -7.98
CA SER A 72 -25.85 26.72 -8.65
C SER A 72 -26.80 27.57 -7.81
N LYS A 73 -26.88 27.30 -6.51
CA LYS A 73 -27.68 28.07 -5.56
C LYS A 73 -27.25 29.53 -5.53
N LEU A 74 -25.96 29.78 -5.30
CA LEU A 74 -25.40 31.13 -5.32
C LEU A 74 -25.70 31.87 -6.63
N ARG A 75 -25.57 31.19 -7.77
CA ARG A 75 -25.89 31.79 -9.07
C ARG A 75 -27.36 32.17 -9.18
N ASN A 76 -28.26 31.32 -8.70
CA ASN A 76 -29.70 31.58 -8.72
C ASN A 76 -30.06 32.73 -7.78
N ASP A 77 -29.51 32.75 -6.57
CA ASP A 77 -29.76 33.78 -5.57
C ASP A 77 -29.27 35.15 -6.06
N VAL A 78 -28.09 35.20 -6.70
CA VAL A 78 -27.60 36.44 -7.35
C VAL A 78 -28.56 36.87 -8.46
N LYS A 79 -29.05 35.93 -9.28
CA LYS A 79 -29.95 36.24 -10.40
C LYS A 79 -31.32 36.73 -9.92
N SER A 80 -31.83 36.21 -8.81
CA SER A 80 -33.12 36.60 -8.24
C SER A 80 -33.05 37.85 -7.37
N GLY A 81 -31.86 38.45 -7.18
CA GLY A 81 -31.70 39.63 -6.35
C GLY A 81 -31.82 39.36 -4.85
N ALA A 82 -31.33 38.22 -4.39
CA ALA A 82 -31.29 37.89 -2.97
C ALA A 82 -30.48 38.93 -2.16
N SER A 83 -30.74 39.01 -0.85
CA SER A 83 -30.07 39.97 0.02
C SER A 83 -28.56 39.72 0.10
N ALA A 84 -27.79 40.76 0.43
CA ALA A 84 -26.36 40.66 0.60
C ALA A 84 -25.97 39.58 1.63
N ASP A 85 -26.73 39.46 2.72
CA ASP A 85 -26.52 38.46 3.76
C ASP A 85 -26.72 37.03 3.25
N GLN A 86 -27.76 36.80 2.45
CA GLN A 86 -28.00 35.49 1.83
C GLN A 86 -26.86 35.12 0.87
N ILE A 87 -26.43 36.06 0.04
CA ILE A 87 -25.28 35.86 -0.86
C ILE A 87 -23.99 35.60 -0.09
N ALA A 88 -23.77 36.28 1.04
CA ALA A 88 -22.60 36.06 1.89
C ALA A 88 -22.63 34.65 2.51
N ASN A 89 -23.79 34.20 2.99
CA ASN A 89 -23.97 32.86 3.54
C ASN A 89 -23.73 31.77 2.48
N ASP A 90 -24.25 31.94 1.27
CA ASP A 90 -24.04 31.01 0.16
C ASP A 90 -22.57 30.94 -0.27
N LYS A 91 -21.87 32.08 -0.27
CA LYS A 91 -20.42 32.10 -0.51
C LYS A 91 -19.65 31.36 0.58
N SER A 92 -20.05 31.51 1.84
CA SER A 92 -19.44 30.82 2.98
C SER A 92 -19.63 29.30 2.88
N ALA A 93 -20.86 28.85 2.60
CA ALA A 93 -21.16 27.43 2.35
C ALA A 93 -20.28 26.87 1.22
N LEU A 94 -20.23 27.57 0.07
CA LEU A 94 -19.41 27.17 -1.06
C LEU A 94 -17.91 27.10 -0.72
N GLN A 95 -17.41 28.01 0.13
CA GLN A 95 -16.02 27.97 0.58
C GLN A 95 -15.74 26.75 1.45
N ASN A 96 -16.66 26.40 2.35
CA ASN A 96 -16.55 25.20 3.19
C ASN A 96 -16.56 23.93 2.35
N ASP A 97 -17.49 23.79 1.40
CA ASP A 97 -17.55 22.64 0.49
C ASP A 97 -16.28 22.49 -0.35
N ARG A 98 -15.72 23.62 -0.82
CA ARG A 98 -14.43 23.60 -1.54
C ARG A 98 -13.29 23.13 -0.65
N LYS A 99 -13.29 23.52 0.63
CA LYS A 99 -12.27 23.09 1.60
C LYS A 99 -12.34 21.58 1.80
N THR A 100 -13.53 21.04 2.07
CA THR A 100 -13.74 19.58 2.22
C THR A 100 -13.31 18.83 0.97
N ARG A 101 -13.80 19.24 -0.21
CA ARG A 101 -13.40 18.65 -1.51
C ARG A 101 -11.89 18.65 -1.70
N ASN A 102 -11.21 19.73 -1.32
CA ASN A 102 -9.75 19.82 -1.45
C ASN A 102 -9.03 18.88 -0.48
N THR A 103 -9.53 18.73 0.75
CA THR A 103 -9.03 17.72 1.70
C THR A 103 -9.15 16.33 1.12
N GLU A 104 -10.32 15.94 0.61
CA GLU A 104 -10.53 14.61 0.00
C GLU A 104 -9.69 14.42 -1.26
N GLN A 105 -9.45 15.49 -2.02
CA GLN A 105 -8.52 15.44 -3.14
C GLN A 105 -7.07 15.17 -2.68
N GLY A 106 -6.70 15.66 -1.51
CA GLY A 106 -5.44 15.34 -0.84
C GLY A 106 -5.33 13.86 -0.49
N VAL A 107 -6.36 13.28 0.10
CA VAL A 107 -6.43 11.84 0.43
C VAL A 107 -6.27 10.99 -0.84
N VAL A 108 -7.05 11.28 -1.89
CA VAL A 108 -6.93 10.61 -3.20
C VAL A 108 -5.52 10.70 -3.78
N ASN A 109 -4.80 11.79 -3.53
CA ASN A 109 -3.43 11.95 -4.01
C ASN A 109 -2.44 11.12 -3.20
N SER A 110 -2.64 10.96 -1.89
CA SER A 110 -1.85 10.05 -1.06
C SER A 110 -2.04 8.60 -1.49
N ASP A 111 -3.28 8.14 -1.66
CA ASP A 111 -3.60 6.79 -2.14
C ASP A 111 -3.00 6.48 -3.51
N LYS A 112 -2.98 7.47 -4.41
CA LYS A 112 -2.29 7.31 -5.70
C LYS A 112 -0.78 7.11 -5.55
N LYS A 113 -0.15 7.73 -4.55
CA LYS A 113 1.29 7.57 -4.28
C LYS A 113 1.56 6.18 -3.70
N GLU A 114 0.77 5.74 -2.73
CA GLU A 114 0.82 4.39 -2.15
C GLU A 114 0.68 3.33 -3.26
N LEU A 115 -0.39 3.41 -4.05
CA LEU A 115 -0.62 2.50 -5.18
C LEU A 115 0.52 2.49 -6.21
N LYS A 116 1.21 3.63 -6.40
CA LYS A 116 2.36 3.71 -7.30
C LYS A 116 3.58 2.99 -6.70
N GLN A 117 3.80 3.12 -5.40
CA GLN A 117 4.88 2.45 -4.69
C GLN A 117 4.68 0.93 -4.71
N ASP A 118 3.49 0.44 -4.36
CA ASP A 118 3.18 -0.99 -4.35
C ASP A 118 3.25 -1.62 -5.75
N ARG A 119 2.95 -0.84 -6.80
CA ARG A 119 3.19 -1.27 -8.19
C ARG A 119 4.66 -1.40 -8.53
N LYS A 120 5.51 -0.54 -7.97
CA LYS A 120 6.96 -0.59 -8.17
C LYS A 120 7.55 -1.80 -7.46
N GLU A 121 7.18 -2.05 -6.21
CA GLU A 121 7.60 -3.22 -5.42
C GLU A 121 7.27 -4.52 -6.15
N ARG A 122 6.00 -4.70 -6.56
CA ARG A 122 5.59 -5.88 -7.33
C ARG A 122 6.39 -6.06 -8.62
N HIS A 123 6.78 -4.96 -9.26
CA HIS A 123 7.55 -5.01 -10.51
C HIS A 123 8.98 -5.48 -10.27
N GLU A 124 9.61 -5.04 -9.18
CA GLU A 124 10.93 -5.53 -8.78
C GLU A 124 10.86 -7.00 -8.35
N ASP A 125 9.90 -7.40 -7.53
CA ASP A 125 9.70 -8.81 -7.14
C ASP A 125 9.48 -9.72 -8.35
N ARG A 126 8.74 -9.24 -9.36
CA ARG A 126 8.57 -9.98 -10.62
C ARG A 126 9.86 -10.11 -11.41
N LYS A 127 10.76 -9.12 -11.35
CA LYS A 127 12.07 -9.21 -12.00
C LYS A 127 12.97 -10.21 -11.28
N GLU A 128 12.98 -10.20 -9.95
CA GLU A 128 13.71 -11.16 -9.12
C GLU A 128 13.27 -12.59 -9.44
N LEU A 129 11.96 -12.84 -9.36
CA LEU A 129 11.37 -14.14 -9.72
C LEU A 129 11.77 -14.59 -11.14
N LYS A 130 11.85 -13.65 -12.10
CA LYS A 130 12.25 -13.95 -13.47
C LYS A 130 13.75 -14.28 -13.57
N LYS A 131 14.61 -13.59 -12.82
CA LYS A 131 16.04 -13.89 -12.74
C LYS A 131 16.25 -15.28 -12.15
N ASP A 132 15.53 -15.63 -11.09
CA ASP A 132 15.78 -16.89 -10.39
C ASP A 132 15.23 -18.07 -11.15
N LYS A 133 14.08 -17.89 -11.83
CA LYS A 133 13.61 -18.87 -12.84
C LYS A 133 14.61 -19.09 -13.97
N ARG A 134 15.33 -18.06 -14.42
CA ARG A 134 16.34 -18.19 -15.49
C ARG A 134 17.59 -18.92 -14.99
N LYS A 135 18.12 -18.53 -13.83
CA LYS A 135 19.28 -19.20 -13.23
C LYS A 135 18.98 -20.68 -12.96
N ARG A 136 17.82 -21.00 -12.36
CA ARG A 136 17.40 -22.39 -12.13
C ARG A 136 17.36 -23.22 -13.41
N LYS A 137 16.89 -22.63 -14.53
CA LYS A 137 16.89 -23.29 -15.85
C LYS A 137 18.28 -23.48 -16.44
N ALA A 138 19.25 -22.62 -16.12
CA ALA A 138 20.62 -22.75 -16.61
C ALA A 138 21.43 -23.81 -15.82
N ASN A 139 20.94 -24.23 -14.66
CA ASN A 139 21.55 -25.23 -13.78
C ASN A 139 20.96 -26.64 -13.98
N HIS A 140 20.20 -26.88 -15.05
CA HIS A 140 19.67 -28.18 -15.48
C HIS A 140 19.99 -28.34 -16.96
#